data_AF-A0A536SVC8-F1
#
_entry.id   AF-A0A536SVC8-F1
#
_cell.length_a   1.000
_cell.length_b   1.000
_cell.length_c   1.000
_cell.angle_alpha   90.00
_cell.angle_beta   90.00
_cell.angle_gamma   90.00
#
_symmetry.space_group_name_H-M   'P 1'
#
loop_
_entity.id
_entity.type
_entity.pdbx_description
1 polymer ?
#
loop_
_entity_poly.entity_id
_entity_poly.type
_entity_poly.pdbx_seq_one_letter_code
_entity_poly.pdbx_strand_id
1 'polypeptide(L)'
;MLIPGVVGHYSDFIEHPELVAERIARYAKLLGRENVMAGTDCGLGPRVAQGEIAWAKLSALADGARLASKQLWARRAKAPKRAKGAKRKARRR
;
A
#
# COMPACT_ATOMS: atom_id res chain seq x y z
N MET A 1 -14.34 -9.82 -3.09
CA MET A 1 -13.69 -8.61 -2.56
C MET A 1 -13.61 -8.70 -1.04
N LEU A 2 -12.43 -8.46 -0.47
CA LEU A 2 -12.15 -8.44 0.97
C LEU A 2 -11.94 -7.00 1.44
N ILE A 3 -12.42 -6.66 2.64
CA ILE A 3 -12.25 -5.35 3.26
C ILE A 3 -11.44 -5.48 4.56
N PRO A 4 -10.09 -5.53 4.50
CA PRO A 4 -9.28 -5.66 5.70
C PRO A 4 -9.25 -4.38 6.53
N GLY A 5 -9.29 -4.55 7.85
CA GLY A 5 -8.95 -3.51 8.83
C GLY A 5 -7.48 -3.16 8.74
N VAL A 6 -7.16 -1.95 8.29
CA VAL A 6 -5.77 -1.44 8.19
C VAL A 6 -5.51 -0.23 9.09
N VAL A 7 -6.57 0.29 9.73
CA VAL A 7 -6.56 1.34 10.75
C VAL A 7 -7.27 0.82 12.00
N GLY A 8 -6.62 0.96 13.16
CA GLY A 8 -7.10 0.47 14.44
C GLY A 8 -8.20 1.35 15.04
N HIS A 9 -9.10 0.72 15.79
CA HIS A 9 -10.33 1.32 16.30
C HIS A 9 -10.37 1.47 17.84
N TYR A 10 -9.41 0.88 18.56
CA TYR A 10 -9.38 0.81 20.04
C TYR A 10 -8.19 1.58 20.64
N SER A 11 -7.61 2.51 19.89
CA SER A 11 -6.55 3.37 20.39
C SER A 11 -6.63 4.74 19.73
N ASP A 12 -6.13 5.76 20.42
CA ASP A 12 -6.04 7.12 19.91
C ASP A 12 -4.80 7.34 19.02
N PHE A 13 -4.02 6.29 18.76
CA PHE A 13 -2.89 6.34 17.85
C PHE A 13 -3.35 6.50 16.40
N ILE A 14 -2.86 7.51 15.69
CA ILE A 14 -3.12 7.70 14.27
C ILE A 14 -2.01 7.02 13.48
N GLU A 15 -2.36 6.00 12.70
CA GLU A 15 -1.40 5.30 11.85
C GLU A 15 -0.79 6.22 10.80
N HIS A 16 0.51 6.07 10.55
CA HIS A 16 1.16 6.80 9.47
C HIS A 16 0.61 6.31 8.10
N PRO A 17 0.35 7.20 7.13
CA PRO A 17 -0.16 6.82 5.80
C PRO A 17 0.70 5.76 5.09
N GLU A 18 2.02 5.79 5.27
CA GLU A 18 2.92 4.78 4.68
C GLU A 18 2.69 3.37 5.27
N LEU A 19 2.39 3.27 6.57
CA LEU A 19 2.06 2.00 7.22
C LEU A 19 0.72 1.46 6.69
N VAL A 20 -0.28 2.34 6.54
CA VAL A 20 -1.57 1.98 5.93
C VAL A 20 -1.36 1.48 4.50
N ALA A 21 -0.55 2.19 3.70
CA ALA A 21 -0.26 1.80 2.32
C ALA A 21 0.44 0.43 2.24
N GLU A 22 1.41 0.19 3.12
CA GLU A 22 2.10 -1.09 3.23
C GLU A 22 1.13 -2.22 3.55
N ARG A 23 0.23 -2.03 4.53
CA ARG A 23 -0.79 -3.02 4.90
C ARG A 23 -1.70 -3.34 3.70
N ILE A 24 -2.19 -2.33 2.98
CA ILE A 24 -3.01 -2.53 1.77
C ILE A 24 -2.23 -3.32 0.71
N ALA A 25 -0.96 -2.96 0.45
CA ALA A 25 -0.13 -3.63 -0.54
C ALA A 25 0.12 -5.11 -0.19
N ARG A 26 0.28 -5.45 1.10
CA ARG A 26 0.41 -6.84 1.55
C ARG A 26 -0.84 -7.67 1.23
N TYR A 27 -2.03 -7.15 1.50
CA TYR A 27 -3.28 -7.83 1.11
C TYR A 27 -3.44 -7.93 -0.41
N ALA A 28 -3.18 -6.84 -1.13
CA ALA A 28 -3.27 -6.82 -2.60
C ALA A 28 -2.31 -7.81 -3.28
N LYS A 29 -1.13 -8.04 -2.70
CA LYS A 29 -0.17 -9.03 -3.19
C LYS A 29 -0.71 -10.46 -3.12
N LEU A 30 -1.54 -10.76 -2.13
CA LEU A 30 -2.09 -12.10 -1.91
C LEU A 30 -3.40 -12.32 -2.67
N LEU A 31 -4.26 -11.30 -2.74
CA LEU A 31 -5.63 -11.44 -3.23
C LEU A 31 -5.84 -10.84 -4.64
N GLY A 32 -4.88 -10.09 -5.16
CA GLY A 32 -5.07 -9.20 -6.31
C GLY A 32 -5.56 -7.82 -5.86
N ARG A 33 -5.04 -6.76 -6.48
CA ARG A 33 -5.31 -5.36 -6.08
C ARG A 33 -6.78 -4.96 -6.28
N GLU A 34 -7.46 -5.59 -7.22
CA GLU A 34 -8.89 -5.43 -7.52
C GLU A 34 -9.81 -6.10 -6.51
N ASN A 35 -9.28 -6.98 -5.66
CA ASN A 35 -10.05 -7.74 -4.67
C ASN A 35 -9.93 -7.17 -3.25
N VAL A 36 -9.34 -5.98 -3.07
CA VAL A 36 -9.08 -5.37 -1.76
C VAL A 36 -9.65 -3.96 -1.70
N MET A 37 -10.40 -3.67 -0.63
CA MET A 37 -10.81 -2.32 -0.24
C MET A 37 -10.35 -2.04 1.19
N ALA A 38 -9.63 -0.95 1.43
CA ALA A 38 -9.13 -0.64 2.76
C ALA A 38 -10.26 -0.22 3.72
N GLY A 39 -10.27 -0.74 4.94
CA GLY A 39 -11.26 -0.37 5.97
C GLY A 39 -10.63 -0.13 7.34
N THR A 40 -11.46 0.31 8.28
CA THR A 40 -11.14 0.27 9.71
C THR A 40 -11.35 -1.14 10.25
N ASP A 41 -10.64 -1.49 11.30
CA ASP A 41 -10.75 -2.82 11.93
C ASP A 41 -12.15 -3.05 12.56
N CYS A 42 -12.73 -2.00 13.15
CA CYS A 42 -14.12 -1.97 13.59
C CYS A 42 -14.65 -0.53 13.52
N GLY A 43 -15.82 -0.28 14.10
CA GLY A 43 -16.38 1.07 14.22
C GLY A 43 -15.55 1.96 15.15
N LEU A 44 -15.29 3.20 14.72
CA LEU A 44 -14.51 4.18 15.49
C LEU A 44 -15.30 4.83 16.63
N GLY A 45 -16.64 4.83 16.57
CA GLY A 45 -17.57 5.60 17.42
C GLY A 45 -17.14 5.83 18.88
N PRO A 46 -17.67 5.09 19.87
CA PRO A 46 -17.33 5.32 21.28
C PRO A 46 -15.94 4.79 21.67
N ARG A 47 -15.18 4.24 20.71
CA ARG A 47 -13.92 3.52 20.95
C ARG A 47 -12.69 4.38 20.71
N VAL A 48 -12.85 5.49 19.98
CA VAL A 48 -11.87 6.57 19.85
C VAL A 48 -12.37 7.75 20.67
N ALA A 49 -11.51 8.30 21.51
CA ALA A 49 -11.96 9.19 22.58
C ALA A 49 -12.48 10.56 22.09
N GLN A 50 -11.98 11.03 20.93
CA GLN A 50 -12.39 12.30 20.33
C GLN A 50 -12.70 12.16 18.84
N GLY A 51 -13.70 12.93 18.37
CA GLY A 51 -14.09 12.95 16.95
C GLY A 51 -12.97 13.41 16.01
N GLU A 52 -12.11 14.33 16.46
CA GLU A 52 -10.95 14.79 15.69
C GLU A 52 -9.97 13.65 15.40
N ILE A 53 -9.74 12.75 16.37
CA ILE A 53 -8.88 11.58 16.19
C ILE A 53 -9.53 10.58 15.22
N ALA A 54 -10.85 10.39 15.31
CA ALA A 54 -11.57 9.55 14.36
C ALA A 54 -11.43 10.09 12.93
N TRP A 55 -11.58 11.40 12.73
CA TRP A 55 -11.35 12.05 11.43
C TRP A 55 -9.90 11.96 10.97
N ALA A 56 -8.93 12.14 11.87
CA ALA A 56 -7.52 12.00 11.53
C ALA A 56 -7.16 10.57 11.09
N LYS A 57 -7.73 9.55 11.74
CA LYS A 57 -7.62 8.14 11.32
C LYS A 57 -8.21 7.88 9.94
N LEU A 58 -9.38 8.45 9.64
CA LEU A 58 -10.01 8.35 8.31
C LEU A 58 -9.19 9.08 7.23
N SER A 59 -8.61 10.24 7.55
CA SER A 59 -7.67 10.95 6.68
C SER A 59 -6.42 10.12 6.40
N ALA A 60 -5.82 9.51 7.44
CA ALA A 60 -4.68 8.62 7.29
C ALA A 60 -5.00 7.38 6.44
N LEU A 61 -6.20 6.81 6.59
CA LEU A 61 -6.70 5.72 5.76
C LEU A 61 -6.76 6.15 4.27
N ALA A 62 -7.34 7.31 3.98
CA ALA A 62 -7.47 7.84 2.63
C ALA A 62 -6.11 8.16 1.99
N ASP A 63 -5.20 8.77 2.74
CA ASP A 63 -3.85 9.09 2.28
C ASP A 63 -3.03 7.82 2.01
N GLY A 64 -3.11 6.84 2.92
CA GLY A 64 -2.48 5.54 2.72
C GLY A 64 -3.03 4.79 1.52
N ALA A 65 -4.35 4.82 1.31
CA ALA A 65 -4.99 4.24 0.12
C ALA A 65 -4.53 4.94 -1.18
N ARG A 66 -4.32 6.26 -1.15
CA ARG A 66 -3.76 7.01 -2.29
C ARG A 66 -2.32 6.59 -2.59
N LEU A 67 -1.48 6.43 -1.56
CA LEU A 67 -0.10 5.95 -1.70
C LEU A 67 -0.07 4.51 -2.26
N ALA A 68 -0.87 3.60 -1.69
CA ALA A 68 -0.99 2.23 -2.20
C ALA A 68 -1.48 2.21 -3.64
N SER A 69 -2.44 3.07 -4.01
CA SER A 69 -2.93 3.15 -5.38
C SER A 69 -1.83 3.55 -6.36
N LYS A 70 -1.01 4.55 -6.00
CA LYS A 70 0.17 4.92 -6.82
C LYS A 70 1.11 3.72 -7.01
N GLN A 71 1.35 2.92 -5.97
CA GLN A 71 2.24 1.76 -6.06
C GLN A 71 1.64 0.62 -6.89
N LEU A 72 0.36 0.30 -6.67
CA LEU A 72 -0.31 -0.86 -7.26
C LEU A 72 -0.77 -0.63 -8.69
N TRP A 73 -1.03 0.62 -9.08
CA TRP A 73 -1.56 0.99 -10.39
C TRP A 73 -0.61 1.82 -11.25
N ALA A 74 0.59 2.15 -10.76
CA ALA A 74 1.62 2.72 -11.62
C ALA A 74 1.88 1.79 -12.81
N ARG A 75 1.91 2.36 -14.01
CA ARG A 75 2.35 1.63 -15.20
C ARG A 75 3.75 1.11 -14.94
N ARG A 76 3.93 -0.21 -15.03
CA ARG A 76 5.23 -0.84 -14.90
C ARG A 76 6.17 -0.19 -15.92
N ALA A 77 7.21 0.51 -15.46
CA ALA A 77 8.24 1.00 -16.35
C ALA A 77 8.85 -0.19 -17.09
N LYS A 78 9.04 -0.06 -18.41
CA LYS A 78 9.70 -1.12 -19.20
C LYS A 78 11.09 -1.36 -18.59
N ALA A 79 11.40 -2.63 -18.29
CA ALA A 79 12.73 -3.00 -17.84
C ALA A 79 13.78 -2.53 -18.86
N PRO A 80 14.95 -2.02 -18.41
CA PRO A 80 16.01 -1.62 -19.33
C PRO A 80 16.41 -2.81 -20.19
N LYS A 81 16.48 -2.61 -21.51
CA LYS A 81 16.92 -3.64 -22.46
C LYS A 81 18.35 -4.04 -22.08
N ARG A 82 18.57 -5.31 -21.73
CA ARG A 82 19.93 -5.87 -21.54
C ARG A 82 20.77 -5.52 -22.78
N ALA A 83 21.89 -4.82 -22.57
CA ALA A 83 22.85 -4.56 -23.62
C ALA A 83 23.35 -5.90 -24.19
N LYS A 84 23.27 -6.07 -25.52
CA LYS A 84 23.79 -7.27 -26.20
C LYS A 84 25.30 -7.33 -25.95
N GLY A 85 25.75 -8.40 -25.30
CA GLY A 85 27.15 -8.60 -24.93
C GLY A 85 28.10 -8.42 -26.11
N ALA A 86 29.14 -7.62 -25.91
CA ALA A 86 30.24 -7.49 -26.86
C ALA A 86 30.89 -8.86 -27.06
N LYS A 87 30.92 -9.33 -28.30
CA LYS A 87 31.63 -10.56 -28.68
C LYS A 87 33.10 -10.42 -28.30
N ARG A 88 33.58 -11.18 -27.29
CA ARG A 88 35.01 -11.30 -27.00
C ARG A 88 35.70 -11.85 -28.25
N LYS A 89 36.48 -11.03 -28.95
CA LYS A 89 37.38 -11.49 -30.00
C LYS A 89 38.44 -12.38 -29.35
N ALA A 90 38.34 -13.69 -29.58
CA ALA A 90 39.37 -14.64 -29.21
C ALA A 90 40.66 -14.29 -29.96
N ARG A 91 41.69 -13.88 -29.23
CA ARG A 91 43.02 -13.60 -29.76
C ARG A 91 43.69 -14.95 -30.02
N ARG A 92 43.67 -15.39 -31.28
CA ARG A 92 44.47 -16.53 -31.76
C ARG A 92 45.96 -16.20 -31.56
N ARG A 93 46.69 -17.09 -30.90
CA ARG A 93 48.15 -17.20 -30.94
C ARG A 93 48.48 -18.44 -31.75
#